data_AF-A0A0D3KK63-F1
#
_entry.id   AF-A0A0D3KK63-F1
#
_cell.length_a   1.000
_cell.length_b   1.000
_cell.length_c   1.000
_cell.angle_alpha   90.00
_cell.angle_beta   90.00
_cell.angle_gamma   90.00
#
_symmetry.space_group_name_H-M   'P 1'
#
loop_
_entity.id
_entity.type
_entity.pdbx_description
1 polymer ?
#
loop_
_entity_poly.entity_id
_entity_poly.type
_entity_poly.pdbx_seq_one_letter_code
_entity_poly.pdbx_strand_id
1 'polypeptide(L)' 'YARLNLTRSASAKDIKKAYYRAALQTHPDKVDEVEKEAATARFKAISEAYEVLGDDNLRRVYDASG' A
#
# COMPACT_ATOMS: atom_id res chain seq x y z
N TYR A 1 2.87 -4.83 6.07
CA TYR A 1 2.33 -6.04 5.42
C TYR A 1 0.80 -6.07 5.36
N ALA A 2 0.10 -6.04 6.50
CA ALA A 2 -1.38 -6.12 6.53
C ALA A 2 -2.11 -5.02 5.72
N ARG A 3 -1.58 -3.78 5.69
CA ARG A 3 -2.19 -2.66 4.95
C ARG A 3 -2.24 -2.86 3.43
N LEU A 4 -1.29 -3.62 2.87
CA LEU A 4 -1.27 -3.96 1.45
C LEU A 4 -1.87 -5.35 1.18
N ASN A 5 -2.42 -6.02 2.21
CA ASN A 5 -2.83 -7.43 2.15
C ASN A 5 -1.73 -8.34 1.60
N LEU A 6 -0.49 -8.08 2.02
CA LEU A 6 0.68 -8.86 1.62
C LEU A 6 1.24 -9.64 2.81
N THR A 7 1.84 -10.78 2.52
CA THR A 7 2.63 -11.55 3.47
C THR A 7 4.04 -10.96 3.60
N ARG A 8 4.74 -11.25 4.71
CA ARG A 8 6.18 -10.90 4.87
C ARG A 8 7.06 -11.44 3.74
N SER A 9 6.65 -12.54 3.12
CA SER A 9 7.31 -13.16 1.96
C SER A 9 7.08 -12.44 0.63
N ALA A 10 6.26 -11.39 0.58
CA ALA A 10 5.96 -10.68 -0.66
C ALA A 10 7.22 -10.04 -1.24
N SER A 11 7.46 -10.20 -2.54
CA SER A 11 8.61 -9.58 -3.21
C SER A 11 8.38 -8.07 -3.40
N ALA A 12 9.45 -7.31 -3.65
CA ALA A 12 9.33 -5.89 -4.01
C ALA A 12 8.40 -5.67 -5.24
N LYS A 13 8.39 -6.63 -6.18
CA LYS A 13 7.45 -6.64 -7.31
C LYS A 13 6.00 -6.79 -6.86
N ASP A 14 5.73 -7.67 -5.90
CA ASP A 14 4.38 -7.88 -5.37
C ASP A 14 3.88 -6.65 -4.59
N ILE A 15 4.77 -6.01 -3.82
CA ILE A 15 4.51 -4.77 -3.10
C ILE A 15 4.13 -3.65 -4.07
N LYS A 16 4.91 -3.46 -5.14
CA LYS A 16 4.61 -2.47 -6.18
C LYS A 16 3.31 -2.78 -6.92
N LYS A 17 3.04 -4.06 -7.20
CA LYS A 17 1.80 -4.49 -7.87
C LYS A 17 0.57 -4.29 -6.99
N ALA A 18 0.67 -4.58 -5.70
CA ALA A 18 -0.41 -4.36 -4.73
C ALA A 18 -0.70 -2.88 -4.57
N TYR A 19 0.34 -2.04 -4.42
CA TYR A 19 0.20 -0.59 -4.40
C TYR A 19 -0.53 -0.06 -5.64
N TYR A 20 -0.09 -0.47 -6.84
CA TYR A 20 -0.73 -0.05 -8.10
C TYR A 20 -2.21 -0.47 -8.17
N ARG A 21 -2.52 -1.71 -7.79
CA ARG A 21 -3.91 -2.20 -7.78
C ARG A 21 -4.78 -1.43 -6.81
N ALA A 22 -4.26 -1.17 -5.61
CA ALA A 22 -5.00 -0.50 -4.58
C ALA A 22 -5.18 1.00 -4.90
N ALA A 23 -4.17 1.67 -5.46
CA ALA A 23 -4.26 3.04 -5.97
C ALA A 23 -5.33 3.19 -7.06
N LEU A 24 -5.44 2.22 -7.97
CA LEU A 24 -6.49 2.20 -9.00
C LEU A 24 -7.89 1.95 -8.42
N GLN A 25 -7.99 1.20 -7.31
CA GLN A 25 -9.26 0.95 -6.61
C GLN A 25 -9.72 2.15 -5.78
N THR A 26 -8.79 2.96 -5.27
CA THR A 26 -9.09 4.16 -4.49
C THR A 26 -9.12 5.44 -5.33
N HIS A 27 -8.96 5.34 -6.65
CA HIS A 27 -8.92 6.51 -7.52
C HIS A 27 -10.28 7.22 -7.53
N PRO A 28 -10.35 8.56 -7.38
CA PRO A 28 -11.60 9.33 -7.29
C PRO A 28 -12.51 9.23 -8.53
N ASP A 29 -11.97 8.75 -9.64
CA ASP A 29 -12.70 8.46 -10.90
C ASP A 29 -13.42 7.09 -10.87
N LYS A 30 -13.00 6.19 -9.96
CA LYS A 30 -13.54 4.83 -9.80
C LYS A 30 -14.40 4.62 -8.57
N VAL A 31 -14.43 5.61 -7.66
CA VAL A 31 -15.18 5.54 -6.41
C VAL A 31 -16.26 6.62 -6.40
N ASP A 32 -17.42 6.28 -5.87
CA ASP A 32 -18.52 7.22 -5.70
C ASP A 32 -18.13 8.34 -4.72
N GLU A 33 -18.82 9.49 -4.81
CA GLU A 33 -18.51 10.67 -4.00
C GLU A 33 -18.62 10.39 -2.49
N VAL A 34 -19.51 9.48 -2.11
CA VAL A 34 -19.69 9.00 -0.72
C VAL A 34 -18.49 8.16 -0.26
N GLU A 35 -17.80 7.48 -1.17
CA GLU A 35 -16.64 6.64 -0.87
C GLU A 35 -15.31 7.37 -1.04
N LYS A 36 -15.29 8.59 -1.60
CA LYS A 36 -14.04 9.37 -1.79
C LYS A 36 -13.26 9.57 -0.50
N GLU A 37 -13.94 9.82 0.61
CA GLU A 37 -13.27 10.04 1.90
C GLU A 37 -12.60 8.74 2.41
N ALA A 38 -13.33 7.63 2.33
CA ALA A 38 -12.82 6.30 2.67
C ALA A 38 -11.70 5.85 1.72
N ALA A 39 -11.83 6.16 0.43
CA ALA A 39 -10.82 5.89 -0.59
C ALA A 39 -9.54 6.70 -0.33
N THR A 40 -9.66 7.97 0.05
CA THR A 40 -8.53 8.82 0.44
C THR A 40 -7.81 8.28 1.67
N ALA A 41 -8.57 7.88 2.70
CA ALA A 41 -7.99 7.27 3.91
C ALA A 41 -7.27 5.95 3.60
N ARG A 42 -7.88 5.08 2.77
CA ARG A 42 -7.26 3.84 2.29
C ARG A 42 -6.00 4.14 1.48
N PHE A 43 -6.06 5.05 0.53
CA PHE A 43 -4.93 5.45 -0.31
C PHE A 43 -3.75 5.95 0.53
N LYS A 44 -4.01 6.80 1.53
CA LYS A 44 -2.98 7.28 2.45
C LYS A 44 -2.31 6.13 3.21
N ALA A 45 -3.10 5.21 3.76
CA ALA A 45 -2.56 4.05 4.48
C ALA A 45 -1.77 3.08 3.56
N ILE A 46 -2.16 2.96 2.30
CA ILE A 46 -1.46 2.16 1.29
C ILE A 46 -0.14 2.83 0.88
N SER A 47 -0.14 4.15 0.68
CA SER A 47 1.05 4.94 0.37
C SER A 47 2.08 4.89 1.49
N GLU A 48 1.67 5.06 2.76
CA GLU A 48 2.57 4.93 3.91
C GLU A 48 3.19 3.53 3.98
N ALA A 49 2.40 2.48 3.74
CA ALA A 49 2.91 1.12 3.72
C ALA A 49 3.88 0.88 2.55
N TYR A 50 3.64 1.48 1.39
CA TYR A 50 4.52 1.38 0.23
C TYR A 50 5.81 2.20 0.39
N GLU A 51 5.78 3.33 1.08
CA GLU A 51 6.97 4.14 1.34
C GLU A 51 8.00 3.36 2.18
N VAL A 52 7.52 2.59 3.16
CA VAL A 52 8.38 1.75 4.00
C VAL A 52 8.77 0.44 3.30
N LEU A 53 7.82 -0.25 2.66
CA LEU A 53 8.05 -1.59 2.10
C LEU A 53 8.61 -1.57 0.67
N GLY A 54 8.43 -0.47 -0.05
CA GLY A 54 8.89 -0.28 -1.42
C GLY A 54 10.37 0.14 -1.52
N ASP A 55 10.92 0.73 -0.46
CA ASP A 55 12.35 0.98 -0.33
C ASP A 55 13.03 -0.22 0.35
N ASP A 56 14.02 -0.81 -0.32
CA ASP A 56 14.72 -2.01 0.15
C ASP A 56 15.46 -1.78 1.49
N ASN A 57 15.97 -0.57 1.75
CA ASN A 57 16.64 -0.24 3.01
C ASN A 57 15.61 -0.05 4.13
N LEU A 58 14.56 0.75 3.89
CA LEU A 58 13.50 0.94 4.89
C LEU A 58 12.78 -0.36 5.20
N ARG A 59 12.56 -1.20 4.19
CA ARG A 59 11.99 -2.55 4.35
C ARG A 59 12.89 -3.42 5.20
N ARG A 60 14.20 -3.45 4.95
CA ARG A 60 15.13 -4.21 5.80
C ARG A 60 15.11 -3.74 7.24
N VAL A 61 15.07 -2.42 7.47
CA VAL A 61 14.96 -1.86 8.82
C VAL A 61 13.64 -2.26 9.45
N TYR A 62 12.53 -2.15 8.73
CA TYR A 62 11.19 -2.55 9.19
C TYR A 62 11.13 -4.05 9.52
N ASP A 63 11.68 -4.90 8.65
CA ASP A 63 11.76 -6.35 8.83
C ASP A 63 12.71 -6.74 9.97
N ALA A 64 13.78 -5.97 10.21
CA ALA A 64 14.73 -6.17 11.32
C ALA A 64 14.23 -5.63 12.66
N SER A 65 13.39 -4.58 12.64
CA SER A 65 12.68 -4.06 13.81
C SER A 65 11.43 -4.88 14.18
N GLY A 66 11.11 -5.88 13.36
CA GLY A 66 9.82 -6.55 13.31
C GLY A 66 9.73 -7.86 14.07
#